data_AF-A0A738Z6J7-F1
#
_entry.id   AF-A0A738Z6J7-F1
#
_cell.length_a   1.000
_cell.length_b   1.000
_cell.length_c   1.000
_cell.angle_alpha   90.00
_cell.angle_beta   90.00
_cell.angle_gamma   90.00
#
_symmetry.space_group_name_H-M   'P 1'
#
loop_
_entity.id
_entity.type
_entity.pdbx_description
1 polymer ?
#
loop_
_entity_poly.entity_id
_entity_poly.type
_entity_poly.pdbx_seq_one_letter_code
_entity_poly.pdbx_strand_id
1 'polypeptide(L)'
;HFRVIERAISATLAATDKSTHSRRHLIITHGNRYYASVLLNMVPNLHNSTNQLSPDSAQLTTDLAELITRTENYIEDNYPNAYPARFFANPAKIQELYDNN
;
A
#
# COMPACT_ATOMS: atom_id res chain seq x y z
N HIS A 1 -5.09 -14.67 -0.02
CA HIS A 1 -5.03 -13.23 -0.36
C HIS A 1 -4.22 -12.44 0.67
N PHE A 2 -4.74 -12.19 1.88
CA PHE A 2 -4.04 -11.35 2.88
C PHE A 2 -2.57 -11.73 3.14
N ARG A 3 -2.27 -13.01 3.43
CA ARG A 3 -0.88 -13.48 3.60
C ARG A 3 0.03 -13.26 2.40
N VAL A 4 -0.51 -13.25 1.18
CA VAL A 4 0.26 -12.98 -0.04
C VAL A 4 0.57 -11.50 -0.14
N ILE A 5 -0.40 -10.64 0.18
CA ILE A 5 -0.23 -9.19 0.24
C ILE A 5 0.79 -8.79 1.30
N GLU A 6 0.72 -9.35 2.53
CA GLU A 6 1.71 -9.07 3.58
C GLU A 6 3.13 -9.48 3.17
N ARG A 7 3.27 -10.61 2.47
CA ARG A 7 4.56 -11.05 1.94
C ARG A 7 5.06 -10.09 0.85
N ALA A 8 4.19 -9.64 -0.06
CA ALA A 8 4.54 -8.67 -1.08
C ALA A 8 5.00 -7.35 -0.46
N ILE A 9 4.25 -6.79 0.51
CA ILE A 9 4.63 -5.57 1.23
C ILE A 9 5.98 -5.73 1.93
N SER A 10 6.19 -6.87 2.61
CA SER A 10 7.45 -7.15 3.31
C SER A 10 8.63 -7.26 2.34
N ALA A 11 8.43 -7.91 1.19
CA ALA A 11 9.45 -8.02 0.16
C ALA A 11 9.78 -6.66 -0.47
N THR A 12 8.77 -5.85 -0.80
CA THR A 12 8.96 -4.50 -1.34
C THR A 12 9.68 -3.60 -0.33
N LEU A 13 9.32 -3.69 0.96
CA LEU A 13 10.00 -2.94 2.01
C LEU A 13 11.48 -3.35 2.12
N ALA A 14 11.77 -4.65 2.14
CA ALA A 14 13.14 -5.17 2.23
C ALA A 14 13.99 -4.80 1.01
N ALA A 15 13.38 -4.70 -0.18
CA ALA A 15 14.05 -4.27 -1.40
C ALA A 15 14.23 -2.74 -1.50
N THR A 16 13.51 -1.96 -0.69
CA THR A 16 13.62 -0.49 -0.68
C THR A 16 14.77 -0.07 0.22
N ASP A 17 15.88 0.38 -0.37
CA ASP A 17 17.03 0.84 0.40
C ASP A 17 16.70 2.10 1.21
N LYS A 18 16.75 1.97 2.54
CA LYS A 18 16.46 3.06 3.49
C LYS A 18 17.45 4.23 3.38
N SER A 19 18.68 4.00 2.95
CA SER A 19 19.73 5.04 2.87
C SER A 19 19.49 5.98 1.69
N THR A 20 19.06 5.45 0.55
CA THR A 20 18.84 6.19 -0.70
C THR A 20 17.38 6.59 -0.90
N HIS A 21 16.43 5.79 -0.39
CA HIS A 21 14.99 5.99 -0.56
C HIS A 21 14.28 6.06 0.81
N SER A 22 14.84 6.81 1.74
CA SER A 22 14.37 6.89 3.13
C SER A 22 12.88 7.24 3.27
N ARG A 23 12.38 8.16 2.44
CA ARG A 23 10.97 8.59 2.45
C ARG A 23 10.05 7.46 1.97
N ARG A 24 10.34 6.86 0.80
CA ARG A 24 9.61 5.69 0.27
C ARG A 24 9.58 4.55 1.28
N HIS A 25 10.72 4.25 1.90
CA HIS A 25 10.81 3.22 2.93
C HIS A 25 9.86 3.52 4.11
N LEU A 26 9.80 4.77 4.60
CA LEU A 26 8.86 5.17 5.64
C LEU A 26 7.40 5.11 5.18
N ILE A 27 7.11 5.50 3.95
CA ILE A 27 5.77 5.40 3.34
C ILE A 27 5.31 3.94 3.30
N ILE A 28 6.17 3.01 2.87
CA ILE A 28 5.85 1.57 2.85
C ILE A 28 5.67 1.05 4.28
N THR A 29 6.56 1.43 5.20
CA THR A 29 6.52 1.01 6.60
C THR A 29 5.20 1.39 7.27
N HIS A 30 4.76 2.64 7.11
CA HIS A 30 3.59 3.17 7.81
C HIS A 30 2.27 2.99 7.04
N GLY A 31 2.33 2.89 5.71
CA GLY A 31 1.18 2.67 4.85
C GLY A 31 0.75 1.21 4.72
N ASN A 32 1.44 0.26 5.35
CA ASN A 32 1.20 -1.18 5.17
C ASN A 32 -0.27 -1.61 5.32
N ARG A 33 -0.99 -1.11 6.33
CA ARG A 33 -2.40 -1.42 6.58
C ARG A 33 -3.31 -0.81 5.52
N TYR A 34 -2.99 0.40 5.06
CA TYR A 34 -3.71 1.05 3.96
C TYR A 34 -3.55 0.23 2.67
N TYR A 35 -2.31 -0.12 2.29
CA TYR A 35 -2.06 -0.95 1.10
C TYR A 35 -2.74 -2.31 1.18
N ALA A 36 -2.65 -2.97 2.34
CA ALA A 36 -3.29 -4.25 2.53
C ALA A 36 -4.81 -4.15 2.35
N SER A 37 -5.44 -3.12 2.91
CA SER A 37 -6.88 -2.88 2.80
C SER A 37 -7.31 -2.59 1.35
N VAL A 38 -6.62 -1.69 0.65
CA VAL A 38 -6.91 -1.36 -0.76
C VAL A 38 -6.81 -2.61 -1.64
N LEU A 39 -5.70 -3.35 -1.55
CA LEU A 39 -5.48 -4.55 -2.37
C LEU A 39 -6.47 -5.67 -2.05
N LEU A 40 -6.89 -5.82 -0.79
CA LEU A 40 -7.92 -6.81 -0.42
C LEU A 40 -9.27 -6.47 -1.04
N ASN A 41 -9.64 -5.19 -1.05
CA ASN A 41 -10.91 -4.71 -1.61
C ASN A 41 -10.95 -4.78 -3.14
N MET A 42 -9.79 -4.83 -3.81
CA MET A 42 -9.70 -5.05 -5.26
C MET A 42 -9.91 -6.52 -5.67
N VAL A 43 -9.85 -7.48 -4.73
CA VAL A 43 -10.06 -8.90 -5.05
C VAL A 43 -11.54 -9.15 -5.40
N PRO A 44 -11.88 -9.52 -6.64
CA PRO A 44 -13.27 -9.72 -7.05
C PRO A 44 -13.91 -10.86 -6.26
N ASN A 45 -15.17 -10.67 -5.87
CA ASN A 45 -15.98 -11.68 -5.19
C ASN A 45 -15.39 -12.21 -3.87
N LEU A 46 -14.45 -11.49 -3.23
CA LEU A 46 -13.83 -11.93 -1.98
C LEU A 46 -14.87 -12.26 -0.90
N HIS A 47 -15.96 -11.50 -0.83
CA HIS A 47 -17.03 -11.69 0.16
C HIS A 47 -18.13 -12.65 -0.27
N ASN A 48 -18.28 -12.91 -1.57
CA ASN A 48 -19.41 -13.66 -2.14
C ASN A 48 -19.01 -15.02 -2.74
N SER A 49 -17.71 -15.33 -2.80
CA SER A 49 -17.22 -16.57 -3.37
C SER A 49 -17.47 -17.75 -2.43
N THR A 50 -18.16 -18.76 -2.92
CA THR A 50 -18.25 -20.09 -2.28
C THR A 50 -17.08 -21.00 -2.65
N ASN A 51 -16.25 -20.57 -3.61
CA ASN A 51 -15.08 -21.31 -4.10
C ASN A 51 -13.79 -20.75 -3.49
N GLN A 52 -12.78 -21.62 -3.37
CA GLN A 52 -11.42 -21.21 -3.01
C GLN A 52 -10.87 -20.27 -4.09
N LEU A 53 -10.74 -18.98 -3.75
CA LEU A 53 -10.04 -18.02 -4.59
C LEU A 53 -8.52 -18.24 -4.41
N SER A 54 -7.80 -18.36 -5.52
CA SER A 54 -6.33 -18.38 -5.53
C SER A 54 -5.80 -16.98 -5.78
N PRO A 55 -4.94 -16.43 -4.91
CA PRO A 55 -4.37 -15.11 -5.12
C PRO A 55 -3.42 -15.10 -6.31
N ASP A 56 -3.65 -14.19 -7.26
CA ASP A 56 -2.67 -13.86 -8.28
C ASP A 56 -1.55 -13.01 -7.67
N SER A 57 -0.46 -13.66 -7.27
CA SER A 57 0.66 -12.98 -6.64
C SER A 57 1.39 -12.00 -7.56
N ALA A 58 1.40 -12.26 -8.87
CA ALA A 58 2.08 -11.39 -9.82
C ALA A 58 1.29 -10.08 -9.97
N GLN A 59 -0.02 -10.19 -10.17
CA GLN A 59 -0.90 -9.03 -10.25
C GLN A 59 -0.86 -8.21 -8.95
N LEU A 60 -0.98 -8.86 -7.79
CA LEU A 60 -0.91 -8.17 -6.49
C LEU A 60 0.42 -7.42 -6.27
N THR A 61 1.52 -7.94 -6.81
CA THR A 61 2.83 -7.28 -6.70
C THR A 61 2.90 -6.04 -7.60
N THR A 62 2.37 -6.13 -8.81
CA THR A 62 2.25 -5.00 -9.74
C THR A 62 1.35 -3.90 -9.16
N ASP A 63 0.15 -4.28 -8.70
CA ASP A 63 -0.82 -3.35 -8.11
C ASP A 63 -0.24 -2.64 -6.87
N LEU A 64 0.49 -3.38 -6.04
CA LEU A 64 1.19 -2.81 -4.88
C LEU A 64 2.24 -1.78 -5.30
N ALA A 65 3.05 -2.07 -6.31
CA ALA A 65 4.09 -1.17 -6.78
C ALA A 65 3.51 0.13 -7.37
N GLU A 66 2.41 0.01 -8.13
CA GLU A 66 1.67 1.16 -8.66
C GLU A 66 1.04 1.98 -7.54
N LEU A 67 0.40 1.33 -6.56
CA LEU A 67 -0.24 1.99 -5.43
C LEU A 67 0.76 2.75 -4.54
N ILE A 68 1.93 2.15 -4.26
CA ILE A 68 3.00 2.83 -3.52
C ILE A 68 3.46 4.07 -4.28
N THR A 69 3.69 3.96 -5.58
CA THR A 69 4.16 5.08 -6.40
C THR A 69 3.13 6.21 -6.45
N ARG A 70 1.84 5.89 -6.63
CA ARG A 70 0.76 6.90 -6.57
C ARG A 70 0.66 7.56 -5.21
N THR A 71 0.75 6.78 -4.13
CA THR A 71 0.73 7.29 -2.75
C THR A 71 1.93 8.20 -2.46
N GLU A 72 3.12 7.82 -2.93
CA GLU A 72 4.34 8.63 -2.81
C GLU A 72 4.19 9.96 -3.53
N ASN A 73 3.82 9.95 -4.81
CA ASN A 73 3.59 11.16 -5.58
C ASN A 73 2.54 12.06 -4.93
N TYR A 74 1.40 11.50 -4.50
CA TYR A 74 0.35 12.27 -3.82
C TYR A 74 0.86 12.96 -2.54
N ILE A 75 1.62 12.24 -1.71
CA ILE A 75 2.19 12.79 -0.49
C ILE A 75 3.27 13.83 -0.81
N GLU A 76 4.06 13.65 -1.86
CA GLU A 76 5.09 14.62 -2.28
C GLU A 76 4.47 15.91 -2.82
N ASP A 77 3.43 15.81 -3.64
CA ASP A 77 2.77 16.96 -4.25
C ASP A 77 1.96 17.78 -3.24
N ASN A 78 1.24 17.10 -2.34
CA ASN A 78 0.27 17.75 -1.44
C ASN A 78 0.84 17.97 -0.03
N TYR A 79 1.80 17.14 0.39
CA TYR A 79 2.31 17.11 1.75
C TYR A 79 3.85 16.91 1.81
N PRO A 80 4.65 17.70 1.07
CA PRO A 80 6.10 17.45 0.91
C PRO A 80 6.86 17.37 2.25
N ASN A 81 6.40 18.12 3.25
CA ASN A 81 7.02 18.18 4.58
C ASN A 81 6.37 17.24 5.61
N ALA A 82 5.35 16.46 5.24
CA ALA A 82 4.71 15.55 6.17
C ALA A 82 5.64 14.41 6.59
N TYR A 83 5.63 14.09 7.88
CA TYR A 83 6.28 12.91 8.41
C TYR A 83 5.37 11.68 8.18
N PRO A 84 5.80 10.66 7.41
CA PRO A 84 4.92 9.56 7.00
C PRO A 84 4.20 8.86 8.16
N ALA A 85 4.88 8.66 9.30
CA ALA A 85 4.24 8.02 10.46
C ALA A 85 3.02 8.80 10.98
N ARG A 86 3.10 10.14 11.00
CA ARG A 86 1.98 11.00 11.42
C ARG A 86 0.91 11.07 10.34
N PHE A 87 1.31 11.09 9.08
CA PHE A 87 0.39 11.07 7.95
C PHE A 87 -0.51 9.83 8.00
N PHE A 88 0.08 8.63 8.09
CA PHE A 88 -0.67 7.37 8.11
C PHE A 88 -1.38 7.08 9.44
N ALA A 89 -1.09 7.85 10.51
CA ALA A 89 -1.84 7.80 11.76
C ALA A 89 -3.11 8.69 11.75
N ASN A 90 -3.28 9.55 10.74
CA ASN A 90 -4.42 10.46 10.63
C ASN A 90 -5.52 9.85 9.74
N PRO A 91 -6.70 9.49 10.30
CA PRO A 91 -7.79 8.89 9.52
C PRO A 91 -8.28 9.75 8.35
N ALA A 92 -8.29 11.07 8.50
CA ALA A 92 -8.71 11.97 7.43
C ALA A 92 -7.73 11.91 6.24
N LYS A 93 -6.43 11.78 6.51
CA LYS A 93 -5.41 11.62 5.47
C LYS A 93 -5.47 10.26 4.79
N ILE A 94 -5.80 9.21 5.55
CA ILE A 94 -6.08 7.90 4.96
C ILE A 94 -7.30 7.97 4.04
N GLN A 95 -8.37 8.66 4.46
CA GLN A 95 -9.56 8.84 3.62
C GLN A 95 -9.22 9.61 2.33
N GLU A 96 -8.44 10.69 2.43
CA GLU A 96 -7.95 11.41 1.25
C GLU A 96 -7.21 10.49 0.27
N LEU A 97 -6.40 9.54 0.75
CA LEU A 97 -5.75 8.55 -0.12
C LEU A 97 -6.75 7.59 -0.79
N TYR A 98 -7.86 7.24 -0.16
CA TYR A 98 -8.92 6.44 -0.81
C TYR A 98 -9.67 7.22 -1.89
N ASP A 99 -9.83 8.53 -1.68
CA ASP A 99 -10.59 9.38 -2.60
C ASP A 99 -9.76 9.79 -3.83
N ASN A 100 -8.41 9.72 -3.74
CA ASN A 100 -7.50 10.26 -4.76
C ASN A 100 -6.52 9.23 -5.38
N ASN A 101 -6.50 7.96 -4.94
CA ASN A 101 -5.73 6.88 -5.55
C ASN A 101 -6.64 5.76 -6.07
#